data_AF-A0A2Z5G9V8-F1
#
_entry.id   AF-A0A2Z5G9V8-F1
#
_cell.length_a   1.000
_cell.length_b   1.000
_cell.length_c   1.000
_cell.angle_alpha   90.00
_cell.angle_beta   90.00
_cell.angle_gamma   90.00
#
_symmetry.space_group_name_H-M   'P 1'
#
loop_
_entity.id
_entity.type
_entity.pdbx_description
1 polymer ?
#
loop_
_entity_poly.entity_id
_entity_poly.type
_entity_poly.pdbx_seq_one_letter_code
_entity_poly.pdbx_strand_id
1 'polypeptide(L)'
;MAGWLFDSSNGPRHCLIGRWIFLRALAGIYFSAFFSLLYQIKGLIGPQGILPAQRYLSEVARMMGPLRYWYAPTLFWLSTNSHWLMATMWIGLLASILAFLNLWPRLCFFICFVCFLSFVAAAGDFSSYQSDGMLLEAGFLTCFFAPPGLRPGWAWSHPPARASLFLLLWEWFRIYFESGLVKLLSGDRQWRDFTAMDEYYQNSPLPTWIGWWVEHLPHWFHAFMTGGTLFLELGVVLLLFFSKRGRLVCFLIVTPWELGVILTGNYAFLNYLVLALGFLLLDNRILQRCARGICRRWLPAPLKKVLASIVSVPIQADPDDHLGEPSRSVGAHFKALRVALSAVVLGWIAYNTTAELINMPFRTVSLPDTPIRALDPFRISNQYGLFAVMTRGRYEIEFQGSDDNLSWIEYPFRYKPQALNERPRIYAPYQPRFDWNLWFASLGDWEQNQIVPLTQERLLDNDPDVLELFRSNPFAQTPPRYVRAVLWQYWFTSIREKGTTGNWWRRQLLGQYSPTLSRGADGKFEAIAWPGTLPRHE
;
A
#
# COMPACT_ATOMS: atom_id res chain seq x y z
N MET A 1 14.43 -19.29 -20.16
CA MET A 1 13.45 -18.20 -20.30
C MET A 1 13.93 -16.84 -19.76
N ALA A 2 14.73 -16.74 -18.68
CA ALA A 2 15.26 -15.43 -18.19
C ALA A 2 16.66 -15.03 -18.70
N GLY A 3 17.12 -15.56 -19.85
CA GLY A 3 18.50 -15.39 -20.32
C GLY A 3 18.97 -13.93 -20.47
N TRP A 4 18.05 -12.99 -20.70
CA TRP A 4 18.36 -11.57 -20.82
C TRP A 4 18.75 -10.89 -19.48
N LEU A 5 18.26 -11.39 -18.35
CA LEU A 5 18.63 -10.90 -17.00
C LEU A 5 20.01 -11.38 -16.58
N PHE A 6 20.38 -12.58 -17.01
CA PHE A 6 21.62 -13.26 -16.63
C PHE A 6 22.70 -13.20 -17.72
N ASP A 7 22.43 -12.55 -18.85
CA ASP A 7 23.42 -12.24 -19.88
C ASP A 7 24.62 -11.50 -19.24
N SER A 8 25.80 -12.13 -19.30
CA SER A 8 27.05 -11.65 -18.74
C SER A 8 27.45 -10.28 -19.31
N SER A 9 27.13 -10.04 -20.59
CA SER A 9 27.59 -8.87 -21.34
C SER A 9 26.74 -7.62 -21.15
N ASN A 10 25.44 -7.76 -20.86
CA ASN A 10 24.48 -6.70 -21.16
C ASN A 10 23.33 -6.50 -20.14
N GLY A 11 22.99 -7.50 -19.32
CA GLY A 11 21.74 -7.51 -18.53
C GLY A 11 21.49 -6.29 -17.61
N PRO A 12 22.38 -5.96 -16.67
CA PRO A 12 22.12 -4.91 -15.65
C PRO A 12 22.27 -3.47 -16.17
N ARG A 13 23.15 -3.23 -17.15
CA ARG A 13 23.47 -1.88 -17.65
C ARG A 13 22.35 -1.32 -18.56
N HIS A 14 21.49 -2.18 -19.10
CA HIS A 14 20.33 -1.78 -19.90
C HIS A 14 19.13 -1.24 -19.11
N CYS A 15 19.18 -1.27 -17.77
CA CYS A 15 18.07 -0.83 -16.91
C CYS A 15 18.39 0.49 -16.17
N LEU A 16 19.44 1.24 -16.51
CA LEU A 16 19.82 2.44 -15.76
C LEU A 16 18.74 3.53 -15.77
N ILE A 17 18.04 3.72 -16.88
CA ILE A 17 16.94 4.69 -16.97
C ILE A 17 15.73 4.18 -16.19
N GLY A 18 15.36 2.90 -16.36
CA GLY A 18 14.28 2.26 -15.59
C GLY A 18 14.54 2.34 -14.09
N ARG A 19 15.75 2.00 -13.64
CA ARG A 19 16.24 2.17 -12.26
C ARG A 19 16.10 3.60 -11.79
N TRP A 20 16.54 4.56 -12.60
CA TRP A 20 16.44 5.97 -12.22
C TRP A 20 14.99 6.37 -11.99
N ILE A 21 14.08 6.05 -12.92
CA ILE A 21 12.64 6.37 -12.81
C ILE A 21 12.03 5.69 -11.59
N PHE A 22 12.24 4.38 -11.45
CA PHE A 22 11.72 3.58 -10.34
C PHE A 22 12.14 4.16 -8.98
N LEU A 23 13.42 4.50 -8.80
CA LEU A 23 13.88 5.06 -7.52
C LEU A 23 13.20 6.41 -7.20
N ARG A 24 12.93 7.28 -8.18
CA ARG A 24 12.21 8.55 -7.90
C ARG A 24 10.75 8.28 -7.59
N ALA A 25 10.12 7.36 -8.31
CA ALA A 25 8.74 6.98 -8.07
C ALA A 25 8.57 6.35 -6.67
N LEU A 26 9.45 5.41 -6.29
CA LEU A 26 9.47 4.79 -4.97
C LEU A 26 9.71 5.82 -3.85
N ALA A 27 10.62 6.78 -4.07
CA ALA A 27 10.83 7.89 -3.15
C ALA A 27 9.55 8.74 -2.97
N GLY A 28 8.83 9.03 -4.07
CA GLY A 28 7.53 9.72 -4.02
C GLY A 28 6.44 8.91 -3.29
N ILE A 29 6.46 7.59 -3.42
CA ILE A 29 5.55 6.68 -2.70
C ILE A 29 5.84 6.69 -1.20
N TYR A 30 7.11 6.57 -0.80
CA TYR A 30 7.51 6.72 0.61
C TYR A 30 7.13 8.08 1.17
N PHE A 31 7.33 9.15 0.39
CA PHE A 31 6.88 10.49 0.78
C PHE A 31 5.38 10.50 1.08
N SER A 32 4.55 9.95 0.18
CA SER A 32 3.10 9.88 0.37
C SER A 32 2.72 9.08 1.63
N ALA A 33 3.38 7.94 1.86
CA ALA A 33 3.15 7.10 3.02
C ALA A 33 3.46 7.84 4.33
N PHE A 34 4.67 8.40 4.47
CA PHE A 34 5.06 9.15 5.67
C PHE A 34 4.25 10.43 5.86
N PHE A 35 3.98 11.16 4.78
CA PHE A 35 3.18 12.39 4.83
C PHE A 35 1.78 12.12 5.37
N SER A 36 1.15 11.02 4.95
CA SER A 36 -0.16 10.63 5.49
C SER A 36 -0.11 10.29 6.98
N LEU A 37 0.97 9.68 7.45
CA LEU A 37 1.16 9.29 8.84
C LEU A 37 1.43 10.48 9.77
N LEU A 38 2.01 11.58 9.29
CA LEU A 38 2.25 12.78 10.11
C LEU A 38 0.97 13.33 10.76
N TYR A 39 -0.17 13.17 10.11
CA TYR A 39 -1.47 13.66 10.59
C TYR A 39 -2.30 12.61 11.31
N GLN A 40 -1.85 11.36 11.33
CA GLN A 40 -2.65 10.24 11.82
C GLN A 40 -1.97 9.48 12.96
N ILE A 41 -0.64 9.35 12.95
CA ILE A 41 0.09 8.40 13.81
C ILE A 41 -0.20 8.56 15.30
N LYS A 42 -0.43 9.80 15.78
CA LYS A 42 -0.78 10.07 17.17
C LYS A 42 -2.15 9.51 17.53
N GLY A 43 -3.18 9.84 16.74
CA GLY A 43 -4.53 9.31 16.93
C GLY A 43 -4.66 7.81 16.69
N LEU A 44 -3.81 7.24 15.82
CA LEU A 44 -3.82 5.80 15.56
C LEU A 44 -3.16 5.00 16.70
N ILE A 45 -1.88 5.29 16.98
CA ILE A 45 -1.02 4.42 17.83
C ILE A 45 -0.25 5.18 18.91
N GLY A 46 -0.52 6.48 19.07
CA GLY A 46 0.06 7.29 20.14
C GLY A 46 -0.38 6.84 21.54
N PRO A 47 0.21 7.41 22.60
CA PRO A 47 -0.11 7.03 23.98
C PRO A 47 -1.61 7.14 24.33
N GLN A 48 -2.31 8.11 23.72
CA GLN A 48 -3.75 8.30 23.84
C GLN A 48 -4.52 7.97 22.55
N GLY A 49 -3.87 7.34 21.58
CA GLY A 49 -4.51 6.92 20.34
C GLY A 49 -5.49 5.77 20.53
N ILE A 50 -6.13 5.37 19.43
CA ILE A 50 -7.12 4.28 19.40
C ILE A 50 -6.48 2.94 19.77
N LEU A 51 -5.31 2.63 19.21
CA LEU A 51 -4.54 1.40 19.48
C LEU A 51 -3.12 1.74 19.95
N PRO A 52 -2.92 2.15 21.22
CA PRO A 52 -1.62 2.61 21.68
C PRO A 52 -0.52 1.56 21.50
N ALA A 53 0.56 1.91 20.78
CA ALA A 53 1.68 1.01 20.50
C ALA A 53 2.32 0.47 21.79
N GLN A 54 2.31 1.25 22.87
CA GLN A 54 2.82 0.82 24.17
C GLN A 54 2.14 -0.44 24.69
N ARG A 55 0.80 -0.52 24.58
CA ARG A 55 0.03 -1.68 25.06
C ARG A 55 0.42 -2.94 24.28
N TYR A 56 0.47 -2.84 22.96
CA TYR A 56 0.89 -3.93 22.09
C TYR A 56 2.32 -4.40 22.40
N LEU A 57 3.28 -3.48 22.44
CA LEU A 57 4.69 -3.83 22.70
C LEU A 57 4.91 -4.38 24.11
N SER A 58 4.17 -3.93 25.12
CA SER A 58 4.24 -4.52 26.46
C SER A 58 3.75 -5.97 26.48
N GLU A 59 2.68 -6.28 25.74
CA GLU A 59 2.16 -7.65 25.62
C GLU A 59 3.14 -8.56 24.88
N VAL A 60 3.71 -8.09 23.77
CA VAL A 60 4.75 -8.83 23.03
C VAL A 60 5.97 -9.09 23.93
N ALA A 61 6.41 -8.09 24.70
CA ALA A 61 7.54 -8.25 25.61
C ALA A 61 7.26 -9.30 26.70
N ARG A 62 6.03 -9.36 27.21
CA ARG A 62 5.59 -10.33 28.22
C ARG A 62 5.57 -11.76 27.67
N MET A 63 5.14 -11.95 26.43
CA MET A 63 4.97 -13.28 25.82
C MET A 63 6.24 -13.86 25.18
N MET A 64 7.08 -13.01 24.56
CA MET A 64 8.14 -13.48 23.65
C MET A 64 9.57 -13.36 24.20
N GLY A 65 9.78 -12.72 25.36
CA GLY A 65 11.12 -12.53 25.93
C GLY A 65 12.10 -11.89 24.92
N PRO A 66 13.32 -12.44 24.70
CA PRO A 66 14.27 -11.91 23.72
C PRO A 66 13.80 -11.95 22.26
N LEU A 67 12.90 -12.88 21.89
CA LEU A 67 12.38 -12.99 20.52
C LEU A 67 11.48 -11.81 20.12
N ARG A 68 11.08 -10.96 21.08
CA ARG A 68 10.27 -9.75 20.84
C ARG A 68 10.84 -8.84 19.76
N TYR A 69 12.17 -8.73 19.66
CA TYR A 69 12.83 -7.86 18.68
C TYR A 69 12.75 -8.41 17.25
N TRP A 70 12.65 -9.74 17.12
CA TRP A 70 12.43 -10.39 15.83
C TRP A 70 10.95 -10.37 15.47
N TYR A 71 10.06 -10.60 16.45
CA TYR A 71 8.61 -10.61 16.26
C TYR A 71 8.03 -9.21 15.95
N ALA A 72 8.57 -8.16 16.57
CA ALA A 72 8.20 -6.77 16.29
C ALA A 72 9.47 -5.95 16.03
N PRO A 73 10.02 -5.96 14.80
CA PRO A 73 11.24 -5.25 14.46
C PRO A 73 10.97 -3.73 14.32
N THR A 74 10.89 -3.02 15.45
CA THR A 74 10.54 -1.60 15.49
C THR A 74 11.51 -0.75 16.31
N LEU A 75 11.72 0.51 15.89
CA LEU A 75 12.40 1.53 16.68
C LEU A 75 11.59 1.96 17.92
N PHE A 76 10.31 1.60 18.02
CA PHE A 76 9.43 2.00 19.12
C PHE A 76 9.66 1.23 20.43
N TRP A 77 10.57 0.25 20.43
CA TRP A 77 11.12 -0.31 21.67
C TRP A 77 11.90 0.71 22.50
N LEU A 78 12.42 1.76 21.87
CA LEU A 78 13.15 2.84 22.55
C LEU A 78 12.19 3.80 23.26
N SER A 79 11.08 4.14 22.62
CA SER A 79 10.00 4.97 23.18
C SER A 79 8.75 4.85 22.31
N THR A 80 7.58 4.96 22.93
CA THR A 80 6.27 5.02 22.28
C THR A 80 5.58 6.38 22.44
N ASN A 81 6.30 7.39 22.92
CA ASN A 81 5.77 8.74 23.11
C ASN A 81 5.54 9.44 21.76
N SER A 82 4.59 10.38 21.71
CA SER A 82 4.20 11.09 20.48
C SER A 82 5.38 11.75 19.75
N HIS A 83 6.35 12.32 20.48
CA HIS A 83 7.55 12.92 19.87
C HIS A 83 8.41 11.89 19.12
N TRP A 84 8.56 10.68 19.64
CA TRP A 84 9.36 9.63 19.01
C TRP A 84 8.67 9.06 17.77
N LEU A 85 7.34 8.85 17.86
CA LEU A 85 6.52 8.47 16.72
C LEU A 85 6.63 9.50 15.59
N MET A 86 6.43 10.79 15.91
CA MET A 86 6.54 11.89 14.95
C MET A 86 7.95 12.04 14.37
N ALA A 87 9.00 11.95 15.20
CA ALA A 87 10.38 12.03 14.75
C ALA A 87 10.70 10.92 13.74
N THR A 88 10.23 9.69 13.99
CA THR A 88 10.41 8.57 13.05
C THR A 88 9.74 8.84 11.71
N MET A 89 8.54 9.42 11.70
CA MET A 89 7.84 9.78 10.47
C MET A 89 8.53 10.91 9.71
N TRP A 90 9.02 11.95 10.41
CA TRP A 90 9.77 13.05 9.79
C TRP A 90 11.11 12.61 9.22
N ILE A 91 11.83 11.70 9.90
CA ILE A 91 13.09 11.11 9.41
C ILE A 91 12.83 10.32 8.13
N GLY A 92 11.79 9.49 8.11
CA GLY A 92 11.37 8.76 6.91
C GLY A 92 10.99 9.69 5.76
N LEU A 93 10.20 10.74 6.04
CA LEU A 93 9.81 11.74 5.06
C LEU A 93 11.03 12.46 4.48
N LEU A 94 11.94 12.95 5.32
CA LEU A 94 13.16 13.63 4.87
C LEU A 94 14.03 12.68 4.04
N ALA A 95 14.22 11.43 4.48
CA ALA A 95 14.96 10.43 3.71
C ALA A 95 14.33 10.19 2.33
N SER A 96 13.00 10.16 2.23
CA SER A 96 12.31 10.02 0.93
C SER A 96 12.58 11.21 -0.01
N ILE A 97 12.59 12.45 0.51
CA ILE A 97 12.93 13.66 -0.25
C ILE A 97 14.39 13.59 -0.72
N LEU A 98 15.31 13.23 0.17
CA LEU A 98 16.73 13.10 -0.16
C LEU A 98 16.96 12.01 -1.22
N ALA A 99 16.28 10.86 -1.11
CA ALA A 99 16.31 9.80 -2.11
C ALA A 99 15.81 10.29 -3.48
N PHE A 100 14.70 11.05 -3.52
CA PHE A 100 14.16 11.65 -4.74
C PHE A 100 15.18 12.59 -5.41
N LEU A 101 15.88 13.39 -4.60
CA LEU A 101 16.96 14.29 -5.03
C LEU A 101 18.28 13.56 -5.36
N ASN A 102 18.29 12.23 -5.32
CA ASN A 102 19.46 11.39 -5.58
C ASN A 102 20.61 11.60 -4.58
N LEU A 103 20.28 12.01 -3.35
CA LEU A 103 21.22 12.19 -2.25
C LEU A 103 21.33 10.88 -1.48
N TRP A 104 22.48 10.21 -1.60
CA TRP A 104 22.76 8.90 -1.02
C TRP A 104 21.61 7.89 -1.08
N PRO A 105 21.10 7.54 -2.28
CA PRO A 105 19.83 6.82 -2.43
C PRO A 105 19.75 5.53 -1.62
N ARG A 106 20.82 4.71 -1.62
CA ARG A 106 20.84 3.47 -0.85
C ARG A 106 20.62 3.66 0.65
N LEU A 107 21.28 4.66 1.25
CA LEU A 107 21.13 4.95 2.67
C LEU A 107 19.73 5.49 2.95
N CYS A 108 19.25 6.40 2.11
CA CYS A 108 17.92 6.98 2.25
C CYS A 108 16.79 5.95 2.14
N PHE A 109 16.87 4.99 1.20
CA PHE A 109 15.89 3.89 1.13
C PHE A 109 15.99 2.93 2.31
N PHE A 110 17.20 2.68 2.82
CA PHE A 110 17.35 1.90 4.06
C PHE A 110 16.69 2.59 5.25
N ILE A 111 16.87 3.91 5.40
CA ILE A 111 16.19 4.71 6.43
C ILE A 111 14.67 4.68 6.24
N CYS A 112 14.18 4.87 5.01
CA CYS A 112 12.75 4.76 4.71
C CYS A 112 12.19 3.38 5.10
N PHE A 113 12.90 2.31 4.73
CA PHE A 113 12.52 0.94 5.09
C PHE A 113 12.44 0.75 6.61
N VAL A 114 13.47 1.13 7.37
CA VAL A 114 13.48 0.97 8.84
C VAL A 114 12.39 1.80 9.51
N CYS A 115 12.20 3.05 9.11
CA CYS A 115 11.15 3.92 9.66
C CYS A 115 9.75 3.39 9.35
N PHE A 116 9.53 2.91 8.12
CA PHE A 116 8.22 2.37 7.73
C PHE A 116 7.95 1.01 8.38
N LEU A 117 8.95 0.13 8.45
CA LEU A 117 8.86 -1.14 9.17
C LEU A 117 8.55 -0.92 10.65
N SER A 118 9.15 0.10 11.27
CA SER A 118 8.89 0.44 12.67
C SER A 118 7.42 0.79 12.93
N PHE A 119 6.80 1.52 12.00
CA PHE A 119 5.37 1.79 12.04
C PHE A 119 4.56 0.50 11.82
N VAL A 120 4.84 -0.23 10.73
CA VAL A 120 4.06 -1.42 10.35
C VAL A 120 4.09 -2.49 11.43
N ALA A 121 5.24 -2.73 12.06
CA ALA A 121 5.41 -3.73 13.11
C ALA A 121 4.70 -3.39 14.43
N ALA A 122 4.29 -2.13 14.64
CA ALA A 122 3.67 -1.66 15.88
C ALA A 122 2.21 -1.21 15.71
N ALA A 123 1.72 -1.09 14.47
CA ALA A 123 0.43 -0.46 14.19
C ALA A 123 -0.78 -1.42 14.15
N GLY A 124 -0.54 -2.74 14.26
CA GLY A 124 -1.60 -3.75 14.31
C GLY A 124 -2.58 -3.61 13.15
N ASP A 125 -3.86 -3.44 13.47
CA ASP A 125 -4.92 -3.29 12.48
C ASP A 125 -4.73 -2.10 11.53
N PHE A 126 -4.00 -1.04 11.95
CA PHE A 126 -3.69 0.11 11.07
C PHE A 126 -2.58 -0.14 10.06
N SER A 127 -1.98 -1.34 10.02
CA SER A 127 -0.95 -1.73 9.05
C SER A 127 -1.19 -3.08 8.37
N SER A 128 -2.35 -3.71 8.54
CA SER A 128 -2.67 -5.05 7.98
C SER A 128 -2.89 -5.07 6.45
N TYR A 129 -2.64 -3.95 5.75
CA TYR A 129 -2.88 -3.82 4.31
C TYR A 129 -1.80 -4.48 3.46
N GLN A 130 -2.19 -5.06 2.32
CA GLN A 130 -1.25 -5.62 1.34
C GLN A 130 -0.29 -4.55 0.78
N SER A 131 -0.75 -3.31 0.64
CA SER A 131 0.08 -2.18 0.20
C SER A 131 1.32 -1.98 1.07
N ASP A 132 1.20 -2.16 2.39
CA ASP A 132 2.31 -1.97 3.32
C ASP A 132 3.38 -3.06 3.14
N GLY A 133 2.96 -4.30 2.93
CA GLY A 133 3.86 -5.42 2.62
C GLY A 133 4.59 -5.23 1.29
N MET A 134 3.89 -4.76 0.24
CA MET A 134 4.52 -4.43 -1.04
C MET A 134 5.58 -3.33 -0.89
N LEU A 135 5.28 -2.24 -0.17
CA LEU A 135 6.25 -1.16 0.02
C LEU A 135 7.47 -1.61 0.84
N LEU A 136 7.29 -2.49 1.83
CA LEU A 136 8.39 -3.07 2.60
C LEU A 136 9.25 -4.00 1.76
N GLU A 137 8.65 -4.87 0.95
CA GLU A 137 9.36 -5.76 0.04
C GLU A 137 10.15 -4.97 -1.01
N ALA A 138 9.50 -4.09 -1.77
CA ALA A 138 10.15 -3.23 -2.76
C ALA A 138 11.24 -2.36 -2.13
N GLY A 139 10.99 -1.81 -0.94
CA GLY A 139 11.93 -1.00 -0.17
C GLY A 139 13.20 -1.74 0.24
N PHE A 140 13.02 -2.94 0.78
CA PHE A 140 14.13 -3.79 1.20
C PHE A 140 14.96 -4.27 0.01
N LEU A 141 14.31 -4.77 -1.05
CA LEU A 141 14.97 -5.16 -2.29
C LEU A 141 15.72 -3.98 -2.92
N THR A 142 15.19 -2.76 -2.77
CA THR A 142 15.84 -1.53 -3.22
C THR A 142 17.16 -1.24 -2.52
N CYS A 143 17.40 -1.74 -1.31
CA CYS A 143 18.71 -1.58 -0.65
C CYS A 143 19.86 -2.25 -1.44
N PHE A 144 19.56 -3.32 -2.18
CA PHE A 144 20.48 -4.02 -3.07
C PHE A 144 20.44 -3.49 -4.52
N PHE A 145 19.34 -2.82 -4.88
CA PHE A 145 19.14 -2.21 -6.19
C PHE A 145 19.73 -0.80 -6.30
N ALA A 146 19.62 0.02 -5.25
CA ALA A 146 19.98 1.44 -5.26
C ALA A 146 21.51 1.65 -5.25
N PRO A 147 22.01 2.70 -5.92
CA PRO A 147 23.44 2.97 -5.96
C PRO A 147 23.95 3.58 -4.64
N PRO A 148 25.20 3.27 -4.23
CA PRO A 148 25.83 3.93 -3.10
C PRO A 148 26.39 5.31 -3.50
N GLY A 149 26.81 6.08 -2.50
CA GLY A 149 27.52 7.35 -2.70
C GLY A 149 26.60 8.57 -2.64
N LEU A 150 27.16 9.74 -2.32
CA LEU A 150 26.39 10.95 -2.00
C LEU A 150 25.53 11.46 -3.16
N ARG A 151 26.03 11.48 -4.40
CA ARG A 151 25.27 11.88 -5.59
C ARG A 151 25.67 11.03 -6.79
N PRO A 152 25.15 9.80 -6.91
CA PRO A 152 25.67 8.83 -7.88
C PRO A 152 25.23 9.10 -9.32
N GLY A 153 24.38 10.11 -9.57
CA GLY A 153 23.85 10.40 -10.91
C GLY A 153 23.08 9.20 -11.45
N TRP A 154 23.49 8.70 -12.63
CA TRP A 154 22.98 7.47 -13.25
C TRP A 154 23.62 6.19 -12.72
N ALA A 155 24.68 6.29 -11.91
CA ALA A 155 25.40 5.19 -11.29
C ALA A 155 26.01 4.16 -12.25
N TRP A 156 26.68 4.64 -13.30
CA TRP A 156 27.37 3.84 -14.32
C TRP A 156 28.35 2.81 -13.76
N SER A 157 29.13 3.22 -12.76
CA SER A 157 30.15 2.40 -12.09
C SER A 157 29.56 1.37 -11.11
N HIS A 158 28.26 1.42 -10.83
CA HIS A 158 27.59 0.57 -9.84
C HIS A 158 26.27 -0.01 -10.40
N PRO A 159 26.35 -0.99 -11.32
CA PRO A 159 25.16 -1.68 -11.81
C PRO A 159 24.40 -2.37 -10.67
N PRO A 160 23.07 -2.49 -10.77
CA PRO A 160 22.26 -3.14 -9.75
C PRO A 160 22.57 -4.64 -9.65
N ALA A 161 22.38 -5.22 -8.46
CA ALA A 161 22.45 -6.66 -8.28
C ALA A 161 21.35 -7.35 -9.12
N ARG A 162 21.72 -8.36 -9.91
CA ARG A 162 20.80 -9.08 -10.81
C ARG A 162 19.64 -9.73 -10.07
N ALA A 163 19.94 -10.37 -8.95
CA ALA A 163 18.93 -11.00 -8.10
C ALA A 163 17.92 -9.98 -7.56
N SER A 164 18.37 -8.80 -7.15
CA SER A 164 17.48 -7.72 -6.69
C SER A 164 16.60 -7.16 -7.82
N LEU A 165 17.15 -6.94 -9.02
CA LEU A 165 16.35 -6.55 -10.19
C LEU A 165 15.31 -7.63 -10.54
N PHE A 166 15.71 -8.89 -10.53
CA PHE A 166 14.78 -10.01 -10.76
C PHE A 166 13.69 -10.04 -9.69
N LEU A 167 14.04 -9.90 -8.41
CA LEU A 167 13.08 -9.95 -7.32
C LEU A 167 12.10 -8.78 -7.33
N LEU A 168 12.50 -7.58 -7.76
CA LEU A 168 11.56 -6.46 -7.97
C LEU A 168 10.59 -6.75 -9.14
N LEU A 169 11.07 -7.36 -10.22
CA LEU A 169 10.21 -7.81 -11.33
C LEU A 169 9.33 -9.01 -10.93
N TRP A 170 9.84 -9.84 -10.03
CA TRP A 170 9.13 -10.98 -9.46
C TRP A 170 8.02 -10.52 -8.53
N GLU A 171 8.28 -9.55 -7.67
CA GLU A 171 7.27 -8.84 -6.86
C GLU A 171 6.17 -8.27 -7.77
N TRP A 172 6.54 -7.51 -8.81
CA TRP A 172 5.60 -6.98 -9.81
C TRP A 172 4.73 -8.08 -10.44
N PHE A 173 5.34 -9.20 -10.84
CA PHE A 173 4.63 -10.33 -11.42
C PHE A 173 3.67 -10.97 -10.42
N ARG A 174 4.14 -11.23 -9.19
CA ARG A 174 3.36 -11.88 -8.14
C ARG A 174 2.16 -11.04 -7.75
N ILE A 175 2.29 -9.72 -7.64
CA ILE A 175 1.15 -8.83 -7.33
C ILE A 175 -0.01 -9.06 -8.31
N TYR A 176 0.26 -9.11 -9.62
CA TYR A 176 -0.79 -9.39 -10.61
C TYR A 176 -1.21 -10.85 -10.63
N PHE A 177 -0.24 -11.77 -10.72
CA PHE A 177 -0.51 -13.17 -10.97
C PHE A 177 -1.20 -13.85 -9.78
N GLU A 178 -0.73 -13.58 -8.57
CA GLU A 178 -1.37 -14.08 -7.35
C GLU A 178 -2.77 -13.47 -7.18
N SER A 179 -2.94 -12.18 -7.50
CA SER A 179 -4.26 -11.53 -7.48
C SER A 179 -5.24 -12.17 -8.47
N GLY A 180 -4.80 -12.57 -9.67
CA GLY A 180 -5.63 -13.31 -10.62
C GLY A 180 -5.93 -14.72 -10.15
N LEU A 181 -4.95 -15.38 -9.53
CA LEU A 181 -5.09 -16.75 -9.06
C LEU A 181 -6.10 -16.85 -7.91
N VAL A 182 -6.04 -15.95 -6.93
CA VAL A 182 -6.99 -15.96 -5.81
C VAL A 182 -8.42 -15.65 -6.25
N LYS A 183 -8.63 -14.89 -7.34
CA LYS A 183 -9.98 -14.66 -7.89
C LYS A 183 -10.61 -15.93 -8.44
N LEU A 184 -9.80 -16.85 -8.97
CA LEU A 184 -10.27 -18.16 -9.40
C LEU A 184 -10.39 -19.14 -8.23
N LEU A 185 -9.42 -19.12 -7.30
CA LEU A 185 -9.36 -20.06 -6.18
C LEU A 185 -10.31 -19.71 -5.02
N SER A 186 -10.77 -18.46 -4.90
CA SER A 186 -11.70 -18.04 -3.84
C SER A 186 -13.07 -18.72 -3.95
N GLY A 187 -13.45 -19.16 -5.15
CA GLY A 187 -14.76 -19.72 -5.43
C GLY A 187 -15.88 -18.68 -5.52
N ASP A 188 -15.54 -17.38 -5.50
CA ASP A 188 -16.51 -16.31 -5.66
C ASP A 188 -17.17 -16.38 -7.05
N ARG A 189 -18.50 -16.43 -7.05
CA ARG A 189 -19.31 -16.53 -8.26
C ARG A 189 -19.21 -15.28 -9.13
N GLN A 190 -18.97 -14.10 -8.55
CA GLN A 190 -18.95 -12.85 -9.31
C GLN A 190 -17.83 -12.81 -10.36
N TRP A 191 -16.70 -13.47 -10.10
CA TRP A 191 -15.63 -13.64 -11.09
C TRP A 191 -15.99 -14.63 -12.20
N ARG A 192 -16.76 -15.67 -11.88
CA ARG A 192 -17.17 -16.72 -12.83
C ARG A 192 -18.33 -16.28 -13.73
N ASP A 193 -19.24 -15.48 -13.16
CA ASP A 193 -20.46 -15.01 -13.81
C ASP A 193 -20.25 -13.63 -14.49
N PHE A 194 -19.02 -13.09 -14.45
CA PHE A 194 -18.63 -11.80 -15.04
C PHE A 194 -19.39 -10.58 -14.48
N THR A 195 -19.80 -10.66 -13.21
CA THR A 195 -20.51 -9.59 -12.48
C THR A 195 -19.64 -8.90 -11.42
N ALA A 196 -18.37 -9.27 -11.29
CA ALA A 196 -17.46 -8.70 -10.28
C ALA A 196 -17.32 -7.18 -10.39
N MET A 197 -17.39 -6.62 -11.59
CA MET A 197 -17.24 -5.17 -11.80
C MET A 197 -18.56 -4.39 -11.73
N ASP A 198 -19.72 -5.06 -11.60
CA ASP A 198 -21.03 -4.39 -11.65
C ASP A 198 -21.25 -3.42 -10.48
N GLU A 199 -20.75 -3.75 -9.28
CA GLU A 199 -20.84 -2.89 -8.09
C GLU A 199 -19.47 -2.53 -7.49
N TYR A 200 -18.38 -2.88 -8.21
CA TYR A 200 -17.01 -2.70 -7.73
C TYR A 200 -16.70 -1.25 -7.37
N TYR A 201 -17.19 -0.29 -8.17
CA TYR A 201 -16.81 1.10 -8.03
C TYR A 201 -17.42 1.72 -6.77
N GLN A 202 -18.71 1.47 -6.51
CA GLN A 202 -19.35 1.93 -5.28
C GLN A 202 -18.85 1.21 -4.02
N ASN A 203 -18.51 -0.08 -4.12
CA ASN A 203 -18.11 -0.89 -2.98
C ASN A 203 -16.61 -0.78 -2.64
N SER A 204 -15.81 -0.14 -3.50
CA SER A 204 -14.39 0.14 -3.24
C SER A 204 -14.16 0.88 -1.89
N PRO A 205 -13.04 0.69 -1.18
CA PRO A 205 -12.84 1.27 0.15
C PRO A 205 -13.09 2.78 0.20
N LEU A 206 -12.48 3.50 -0.75
CA LEU A 206 -12.72 4.91 -0.97
C LEU A 206 -12.96 5.17 -2.47
N PRO A 207 -14.23 5.38 -2.87
CA PRO A 207 -14.60 5.56 -4.26
C PRO A 207 -14.20 6.92 -4.78
N THR A 208 -14.18 7.04 -6.11
CA THR A 208 -13.92 8.32 -6.80
C THR A 208 -15.17 8.79 -7.53
N TRP A 209 -15.26 10.09 -7.80
CA TRP A 209 -16.31 10.63 -8.66
C TRP A 209 -16.24 10.09 -10.10
N ILE A 210 -15.08 9.61 -10.54
CA ILE A 210 -14.93 8.94 -11.85
C ILE A 210 -15.56 7.55 -11.77
N GLY A 211 -15.31 6.80 -10.69
CA GLY A 211 -15.94 5.51 -10.43
C GLY A 211 -17.47 5.60 -10.45
N TRP A 212 -18.05 6.69 -9.92
CA TRP A 212 -19.49 6.95 -10.02
C TRP A 212 -20.01 7.00 -11.47
N TRP A 213 -19.28 7.66 -12.38
CA TRP A 213 -19.67 7.68 -13.79
C TRP A 213 -19.50 6.32 -14.47
N VAL A 214 -18.44 5.58 -14.10
CA VAL A 214 -18.15 4.27 -14.68
C VAL A 214 -19.16 3.23 -14.24
N GLU A 215 -19.65 3.27 -13.00
CA GLU A 215 -20.70 2.38 -12.47
C GLU A 215 -21.93 2.31 -13.40
N HIS A 216 -22.30 3.45 -13.99
CA HIS A 216 -23.48 3.56 -14.87
C HIS A 216 -23.27 3.06 -16.29
N LEU A 217 -22.08 2.54 -16.63
CA LEU A 217 -21.86 1.88 -17.91
C LEU A 217 -22.64 0.55 -17.96
N PRO A 218 -23.05 0.12 -19.17
CA PRO A 218 -23.82 -1.11 -19.33
C PRO A 218 -23.01 -2.35 -18.94
N HIS A 219 -23.70 -3.41 -18.49
CA HIS A 219 -23.08 -4.65 -18.02
C HIS A 219 -22.04 -5.26 -18.98
N TRP A 220 -22.20 -5.15 -20.31
CA TRP A 220 -21.19 -5.67 -21.25
C TRP A 220 -19.80 -5.04 -21.03
N PHE A 221 -19.74 -3.78 -20.60
CA PHE A 221 -18.50 -3.10 -20.27
C PHE A 221 -17.91 -3.69 -18.98
N HIS A 222 -18.72 -3.86 -17.94
CA HIS A 222 -18.30 -4.45 -16.67
C HIS A 222 -17.83 -5.89 -16.84
N ALA A 223 -18.57 -6.71 -17.60
CA ALA A 223 -18.16 -8.06 -17.96
C ALA A 223 -16.83 -8.07 -18.74
N PHE A 224 -16.64 -7.15 -19.68
CA PHE A 224 -15.36 -6.98 -20.37
C PHE A 224 -14.23 -6.59 -19.39
N MET A 225 -14.50 -5.70 -18.42
CA MET A 225 -13.52 -5.33 -17.40
C MET A 225 -13.17 -6.50 -16.49
N THR A 226 -14.14 -7.33 -16.08
CA THR A 226 -13.91 -8.56 -15.32
C THR A 226 -13.04 -9.54 -16.09
N GLY A 227 -13.40 -9.87 -17.33
CA GLY A 227 -12.64 -10.78 -18.18
C GLY A 227 -11.25 -10.25 -18.54
N GLY A 228 -11.16 -8.95 -18.85
CA GLY A 228 -9.91 -8.26 -19.13
C GLY A 228 -8.97 -8.25 -17.92
N THR A 229 -9.50 -8.10 -16.71
CA THR A 229 -8.73 -8.17 -15.46
C THR A 229 -8.11 -9.56 -15.30
N LEU A 230 -8.91 -10.63 -15.43
CA LEU A 230 -8.41 -12.00 -15.34
C LEU A 230 -7.38 -12.32 -16.45
N PHE A 231 -7.65 -11.90 -17.69
CA PHE A 231 -6.72 -12.12 -18.80
C PHE A 231 -5.40 -11.37 -18.60
N LEU A 232 -5.45 -10.15 -18.06
CA LEU A 232 -4.26 -9.37 -17.77
C LEU A 232 -3.45 -10.02 -16.65
N GLU A 233 -4.11 -10.29 -15.51
CA GLU A 233 -3.50 -10.82 -14.30
C GLU A 233 -2.91 -12.22 -14.47
N LEU A 234 -3.51 -13.09 -15.30
CA LEU A 234 -3.05 -14.47 -15.49
C LEU A 234 -2.28 -14.69 -16.79
N GLY A 235 -2.63 -13.95 -17.85
CA GLY A 235 -2.09 -14.15 -19.19
C GLY A 235 -1.04 -13.11 -19.57
N VAL A 236 -1.41 -11.82 -19.60
CA VAL A 236 -0.55 -10.75 -20.10
C VAL A 236 0.73 -10.64 -19.28
N VAL A 237 0.67 -10.76 -17.95
CA VAL A 237 1.86 -10.61 -17.09
C VAL A 237 2.92 -11.69 -17.32
N LEU A 238 2.56 -12.86 -17.88
CA LEU A 238 3.53 -13.90 -18.26
C LEU A 238 4.51 -13.41 -19.33
N LEU A 239 4.13 -12.38 -20.12
CA LEU A 239 5.01 -11.72 -21.10
C LEU A 239 6.30 -11.15 -20.47
N LEU A 240 6.34 -10.96 -19.14
CA LEU A 240 7.56 -10.67 -18.39
C LEU A 240 8.70 -11.64 -18.73
N PHE A 241 8.41 -12.93 -18.85
CA PHE A 241 9.41 -14.00 -19.04
C PHE A 241 9.84 -14.19 -20.50
N PHE A 242 9.27 -13.42 -21.43
CA PHE A 242 9.54 -13.53 -22.86
C PHE A 242 10.55 -12.47 -23.34
N SER A 243 10.65 -12.32 -24.67
CA SER A 243 11.59 -11.41 -25.33
C SER A 243 11.40 -9.93 -24.91
N LYS A 244 12.37 -9.07 -25.25
CA LYS A 244 12.27 -7.61 -25.04
C LYS A 244 10.98 -7.01 -25.63
N ARG A 245 10.46 -7.55 -26.73
CA ARG A 245 9.20 -7.11 -27.35
C ARG A 245 7.99 -7.53 -26.51
N GLY A 246 8.01 -8.73 -25.93
CA GLY A 246 6.96 -9.21 -25.04
C GLY A 246 6.80 -8.30 -23.81
N ARG A 247 7.92 -7.94 -23.16
CA ARG A 247 7.92 -7.01 -22.02
C ARG A 247 7.41 -5.61 -22.37
N LEU A 248 7.73 -5.11 -23.56
CA LEU A 248 7.18 -3.83 -24.04
C LEU A 248 5.66 -3.92 -24.24
N VAL A 249 5.17 -4.96 -24.89
CA VAL A 249 3.73 -5.19 -25.08
C VAL A 249 3.03 -5.30 -23.73
N CYS A 250 3.62 -6.05 -22.79
CA CYS A 250 3.13 -6.16 -21.41
C CYS A 250 2.98 -4.78 -20.76
N PHE A 251 4.04 -3.97 -20.76
CA PHE A 251 4.00 -2.61 -20.22
C PHE A 251 2.92 -1.74 -20.88
N LEU A 252 2.80 -1.78 -22.21
CA LEU A 252 1.84 -0.98 -22.97
C LEU A 252 0.37 -1.38 -22.74
N ILE A 253 0.11 -2.63 -22.35
CA ILE A 253 -1.24 -3.09 -22.01
C ILE A 253 -1.54 -2.81 -20.54
N VAL A 254 -0.62 -3.18 -19.65
CA VAL A 254 -0.85 -3.13 -18.20
C VAL A 254 -0.87 -1.69 -17.67
N THR A 255 -0.03 -0.80 -18.19
CA THR A 255 0.02 0.59 -17.69
C THR A 255 -1.28 1.37 -17.90
N PRO A 256 -1.90 1.42 -19.10
CA PRO A 256 -3.20 2.07 -19.28
C PRO A 256 -4.32 1.43 -18.44
N TRP A 257 -4.29 0.11 -18.27
CA TRP A 257 -5.24 -0.61 -17.43
C TRP A 257 -5.16 -0.14 -15.97
N GLU A 258 -3.95 -0.13 -15.42
CA GLU A 258 -3.68 0.28 -14.05
C GLU A 258 -4.00 1.78 -13.81
N LEU A 259 -3.78 2.64 -14.82
CA LEU A 259 -4.23 4.02 -14.78
C LEU A 259 -5.75 4.13 -14.70
N GLY A 260 -6.48 3.25 -15.39
CA GLY A 260 -7.94 3.13 -15.23
C GLY A 260 -8.33 2.82 -13.79
N VAL A 261 -7.71 1.80 -13.18
CA VAL A 261 -7.96 1.40 -11.79
C VAL A 261 -7.70 2.56 -10.82
N ILE A 262 -6.59 3.29 -10.99
CA ILE A 262 -6.25 4.48 -10.18
C ILE A 262 -7.31 5.58 -10.29
N LEU A 263 -7.86 5.79 -11.49
CA LEU A 263 -8.86 6.83 -11.69
C LEU A 263 -10.20 6.46 -11.06
N THR A 264 -10.56 5.18 -11.07
CA THR A 264 -11.88 4.71 -10.63
C THR A 264 -11.97 4.31 -9.16
N GLY A 265 -10.85 4.17 -8.45
CA GLY A 265 -10.83 3.83 -7.03
C GLY A 265 -9.58 4.34 -6.33
N ASN A 266 -9.70 4.68 -5.05
CA ASN A 266 -8.54 5.00 -4.23
C ASN A 266 -8.02 3.69 -3.62
N TYR A 267 -6.77 3.32 -3.94
CA TYR A 267 -6.05 2.13 -3.41
C TYR A 267 -4.71 2.50 -2.77
N ALA A 268 -4.68 3.62 -2.03
CA ALA A 268 -3.50 4.18 -1.39
C ALA A 268 -2.37 4.33 -2.43
N PHE A 269 -1.15 3.93 -2.08
CA PHE A 269 -0.01 3.96 -3.00
C PHE A 269 0.22 2.64 -3.76
N LEU A 270 -0.64 1.63 -3.59
CA LEU A 270 -0.45 0.28 -4.15
C LEU A 270 -0.29 0.32 -5.67
N ASN A 271 -1.29 0.87 -6.36
CA ASN A 271 -1.31 0.91 -7.82
C ASN A 271 -0.16 1.75 -8.41
N TYR A 272 0.25 2.79 -7.68
CA TYR A 272 1.40 3.63 -8.04
C TYR A 272 2.72 2.85 -7.92
N LEU A 273 2.86 1.97 -6.93
CA LEU A 273 4.01 1.10 -6.78
C LEU A 273 4.10 0.08 -7.93
N VAL A 274 2.96 -0.50 -8.31
CA VAL A 274 2.88 -1.43 -9.45
C VAL A 274 3.25 -0.74 -10.76
N LEU A 275 2.77 0.48 -11.00
CA LEU A 275 3.20 1.31 -12.14
C LEU A 275 4.70 1.61 -12.09
N ALA A 276 5.23 1.97 -10.92
CA ALA A 276 6.64 2.28 -10.75
C ALA A 276 7.53 1.08 -11.08
N LEU A 277 7.18 -0.10 -10.57
CA LEU A 277 7.85 -1.37 -10.86
C LEU A 277 7.77 -1.73 -12.36
N GLY A 278 6.65 -1.43 -13.01
CA GLY A 278 6.45 -1.66 -14.45
C GLY A 278 7.51 -0.99 -15.33
N PHE A 279 8.09 0.15 -14.93
CA PHE A 279 9.18 0.79 -15.67
C PHE A 279 10.46 -0.07 -15.75
N LEU A 280 10.65 -1.04 -14.85
CA LEU A 280 11.76 -1.98 -14.89
C LEU A 280 11.63 -3.01 -16.03
N LEU A 281 10.44 -3.15 -16.62
CA LEU A 281 10.22 -3.97 -17.82
C LEU A 281 10.92 -3.38 -19.05
N LEU A 282 11.16 -2.07 -19.07
CA LEU A 282 11.63 -1.31 -20.23
C LEU A 282 13.17 -1.26 -20.33
N ASP A 283 13.67 -1.40 -21.55
CA ASP A 283 15.08 -1.23 -21.90
C ASP A 283 15.41 0.26 -22.12
N ASN A 284 16.61 0.69 -21.72
CA ASN A 284 17.14 2.04 -21.97
C ASN A 284 16.92 2.51 -23.42
N ARG A 285 17.08 1.64 -24.43
CA ARG A 285 16.92 2.03 -25.85
C ARG A 285 15.48 2.47 -26.17
N ILE A 286 14.49 1.82 -25.56
CA ILE A 286 13.07 2.14 -25.75
C ILE A 286 12.78 3.48 -25.08
N LEU A 287 13.20 3.63 -23.82
CA LEU A 287 13.02 4.86 -23.05
C LEU A 287 13.66 6.08 -23.73
N GLN A 288 14.85 5.92 -24.32
CA GLN A 288 15.51 6.98 -25.09
C GLN A 288 14.78 7.35 -26.38
N ARG A 289 14.15 6.39 -27.07
CA ARG A 289 13.34 6.69 -28.26
C ARG A 289 12.09 7.48 -27.88
N CYS A 290 11.39 7.06 -26.82
CA CYS A 290 10.23 7.78 -26.30
C CYS A 290 10.61 9.20 -25.86
N ALA A 291 11.70 9.35 -25.10
CA ALA A 291 12.19 10.65 -24.65
C ALA A 291 12.53 11.59 -25.82
N ARG A 292 13.16 11.08 -26.89
CA ARG A 292 13.43 11.87 -28.12
C ARG A 292 12.16 12.30 -28.85
N GLY A 293 11.13 11.46 -28.88
CA GLY A 293 9.83 11.80 -29.48
C GLY A 293 9.08 12.89 -28.70
N ILE A 294 9.07 12.77 -27.38
CA ILE A 294 8.40 13.71 -26.46
C ILE A 294 9.12 15.07 -26.43
N CYS A 295 10.46 15.10 -26.39
CA CYS A 295 11.24 16.34 -26.31
C CYS A 295 11.02 17.29 -27.51
N ARG A 296 10.48 16.80 -28.63
CA ARG A 296 10.11 17.61 -29.80
C ARG A 296 8.81 18.41 -29.65
N ARG A 297 8.01 18.19 -28.60
CA ARG A 297 6.65 18.76 -28.48
C ARG A 297 6.39 19.29 -27.07
N TRP A 298 6.16 20.61 -26.95
CA TRP A 298 5.48 21.31 -25.84
C TRP A 298 5.83 20.85 -24.40
N LEU A 299 7.06 21.08 -23.95
CA LEU A 299 7.46 20.81 -22.56
C LEU A 299 8.14 22.00 -21.86
N PRO A 300 7.87 22.20 -20.54
CA PRO A 300 8.58 23.17 -19.71
C PRO A 300 10.09 22.88 -19.61
N ALA A 301 10.89 23.94 -19.38
CA ALA A 301 12.36 23.86 -19.24
C ALA A 301 12.91 22.79 -18.27
N PRO A 302 12.34 22.55 -17.06
CA PRO A 302 12.87 21.53 -16.15
C PRO A 302 12.70 20.09 -16.70
N LEU A 303 11.56 19.79 -17.33
CA LEU A 303 11.32 18.49 -17.95
C LEU A 303 12.24 18.25 -19.16
N LYS A 304 12.55 19.30 -19.94
CA LYS A 304 13.53 19.23 -21.03
C LYS A 304 14.92 18.84 -20.53
N LYS A 305 15.38 19.36 -19.38
CA LYS A 305 16.68 18.98 -18.79
C LYS A 305 16.72 17.50 -18.38
N VAL A 306 15.65 16.98 -17.79
CA VAL A 306 15.55 15.55 -17.44
C VAL A 306 15.50 14.67 -18.68
N LEU A 307 14.72 15.04 -19.70
CA LEU A 307 14.68 14.29 -20.95
C LEU A 307 16.02 14.33 -21.70
N ALA A 308 16.68 15.49 -21.74
CA ALA A 308 18.01 15.62 -22.33
C ALA A 308 19.04 14.72 -21.62
N SER A 309 18.99 14.62 -20.29
CA SER A 309 19.87 13.74 -19.53
C SER A 309 19.57 12.25 -19.74
N ILE A 310 18.31 11.88 -20.00
CA ILE A 310 17.93 10.51 -20.41
C ILE A 310 18.47 10.17 -21.80
N VAL A 311 18.37 11.12 -22.76
CA VAL A 311 18.85 10.94 -24.13
C VAL A 311 20.37 10.84 -24.19
N SER A 312 21.09 11.50 -23.28
CA SER A 312 22.56 11.48 -23.23
C SER A 312 23.16 10.26 -22.54
N VAL A 313 22.35 9.30 -22.07
CA VAL A 313 22.79 8.03 -21.45
C VAL A 313 23.49 7.17 -22.53
N PRO A 314 24.82 6.92 -22.48
CA PRO A 314 25.49 6.04 -23.44
C PRO A 314 24.88 4.63 -23.48
N ILE A 315 24.66 4.13 -24.70
CA ILE A 315 24.00 2.82 -24.96
C ILE A 315 24.98 1.65 -24.80
N GLN A 316 26.28 1.90 -24.93
CA GLN A 316 27.37 0.96 -24.72
C GLN A 316 28.38 1.61 -23.76
N ALA A 317 28.62 0.95 -22.64
CA ALA A 317 29.87 1.12 -21.92
C ALA A 317 30.74 -0.06 -22.36
N ASP A 318 31.77 0.21 -23.15
CA ASP A 318 32.78 -0.79 -23.51
C ASP A 318 33.33 -1.43 -22.22
N PRO A 319 33.62 -2.74 -22.24
CA PRO A 319 34.28 -3.37 -21.13
C PRO A 319 35.77 -3.00 -21.22
N ASP A 320 36.16 -1.86 -20.66
CA ASP A 320 37.52 -1.72 -20.14
C ASP A 320 37.58 -2.58 -18.87
N ASP A 321 37.65 -3.89 -19.10
CA ASP A 321 37.94 -4.90 -18.10
C ASP A 321 39.44 -4.80 -17.81
N HIS A 322 39.82 -3.78 -17.03
CA HIS A 322 41.05 -3.87 -16.26
C HIS A 322 40.83 -4.95 -15.21
N LEU A 323 41.01 -6.21 -15.62
CA LEU A 323 41.26 -7.35 -14.74
C LEU A 323 42.61 -7.09 -14.05
N GLY A 324 42.59 -6.16 -13.10
CA GLY A 324 43.66 -6.03 -12.12
C GLY A 324 43.73 -7.33 -11.33
N GLU A 325 44.94 -7.86 -11.20
CA GLU A 325 45.22 -9.09 -10.48
C GLU A 325 44.49 -9.13 -9.12
N PRO A 326 43.99 -10.29 -8.67
CA PRO A 326 43.34 -10.42 -7.39
C PRO A 326 44.37 -10.20 -6.29
N SER A 327 44.56 -8.94 -5.87
CA SER A 327 45.29 -8.62 -4.66
C SER A 327 44.56 -9.29 -3.50
N ARG A 328 45.20 -10.29 -2.89
CA ARG A 328 44.75 -11.00 -1.69
C ARG A 328 44.81 -10.04 -0.50
N SER A 329 43.89 -9.08 -0.49
CA SER A 329 43.71 -8.09 0.57
C SER A 329 42.55 -8.50 1.48
N VAL A 330 42.60 -8.07 2.74
CA VAL A 330 41.47 -8.14 3.68
C VAL A 330 40.19 -7.59 3.05
N GLY A 331 40.29 -6.57 2.18
CA GLY A 331 39.15 -6.01 1.45
C GLY A 331 38.46 -6.99 0.47
N ALA A 332 39.18 -7.98 -0.07
CA ALA A 332 38.60 -9.00 -0.92
C ALA A 332 37.70 -9.96 -0.12
N HIS A 333 38.12 -10.32 1.10
CA HIS A 333 37.33 -11.16 2.01
C HIS A 333 36.04 -10.46 2.44
N PHE A 334 36.10 -9.16 2.79
CA PHE A 334 34.90 -8.37 3.09
C PHE A 334 33.94 -8.27 1.90
N LYS A 335 34.47 -8.09 0.68
CA LYS A 335 33.66 -8.05 -0.54
C LYS A 335 32.98 -9.40 -0.80
N ALA A 336 33.71 -10.51 -0.64
CA ALA A 336 33.17 -11.86 -0.79
C ALA A 336 32.08 -12.16 0.26
N LEU A 337 32.34 -11.84 1.53
CA LEU A 337 31.36 -11.99 2.61
C LEU A 337 30.08 -11.20 2.32
N ARG A 338 30.21 -9.93 1.90
CA ARG A 338 29.04 -9.10 1.54
C ARG A 338 28.22 -9.71 0.41
N VAL A 339 28.87 -10.25 -0.61
CA VAL A 339 28.19 -10.93 -1.73
C VAL A 339 27.50 -12.19 -1.24
N ALA A 340 28.16 -13.00 -0.42
CA ALA A 340 27.59 -14.22 0.16
C ALA A 340 26.35 -13.90 1.02
N LEU A 341 26.43 -12.92 1.91
CA LEU A 341 25.30 -12.47 2.73
C LEU A 341 24.14 -11.96 1.87
N SER A 342 24.44 -11.18 0.83
CA SER A 342 23.41 -10.70 -0.10
C SER A 342 22.74 -11.86 -0.86
N ALA A 343 23.52 -12.88 -1.25
CA ALA A 343 22.99 -14.06 -1.93
C ALA A 343 22.09 -14.90 -1.01
N VAL A 344 22.47 -15.07 0.26
CA VAL A 344 21.65 -15.79 1.24
C VAL A 344 20.33 -15.05 1.48
N VAL A 345 20.37 -13.74 1.74
CA VAL A 345 19.16 -12.94 2.01
C VAL A 345 18.22 -12.92 0.81
N LEU A 346 18.74 -12.62 -0.39
CA LEU A 346 17.91 -12.59 -1.59
C LEU A 346 17.43 -13.99 -2.00
N GLY A 347 18.23 -15.02 -1.76
CA GLY A 347 17.85 -16.42 -1.96
C GLY A 347 16.73 -16.86 -1.03
N TRP A 348 16.75 -16.40 0.23
CA TRP A 348 15.68 -16.66 1.19
C TRP A 348 14.37 -15.99 0.76
N ILE A 349 14.39 -14.70 0.37
CA ILE A 349 13.20 -14.02 -0.17
C ILE A 349 12.67 -14.74 -1.42
N ALA A 350 13.58 -15.13 -2.33
CA ALA A 350 13.20 -15.89 -3.52
C ALA A 350 12.52 -17.22 -3.17
N TYR A 351 13.07 -17.97 -2.20
CA TYR A 351 12.47 -19.20 -1.70
C TYR A 351 11.08 -18.96 -1.12
N ASN A 352 10.94 -18.04 -0.16
CA ASN A 352 9.67 -17.78 0.53
C ASN A 352 8.57 -17.42 -0.46
N THR A 353 8.81 -16.39 -1.28
CA THR A 353 7.82 -15.89 -2.24
C THR A 353 7.45 -16.92 -3.31
N THR A 354 8.39 -17.79 -3.71
CA THR A 354 8.11 -18.88 -4.66
C THR A 354 7.33 -20.01 -3.99
N ALA A 355 7.69 -20.35 -2.75
CA ALA A 355 7.01 -21.40 -1.99
C ALA A 355 5.54 -21.02 -1.71
N GLU A 356 5.28 -19.79 -1.28
CA GLU A 356 3.92 -19.27 -1.09
C GLU A 356 3.09 -19.33 -2.38
N LEU A 357 3.66 -18.88 -3.51
CA LEU A 357 3.01 -18.95 -4.81
C LEU A 357 2.66 -20.38 -5.24
N ILE A 358 3.57 -21.35 -5.02
CA ILE A 358 3.33 -22.76 -5.34
C ILE A 358 2.25 -23.37 -4.43
N ASN A 359 2.25 -23.00 -3.15
CA ASN A 359 1.32 -23.52 -2.16
C ASN A 359 -0.13 -23.03 -2.38
N MET A 360 -0.33 -21.89 -3.07
CA MET A 360 -1.68 -21.38 -3.38
C MET A 360 -2.56 -22.38 -4.14
N PRO A 361 -2.19 -22.85 -5.35
CA PRO A 361 -2.96 -23.83 -6.09
C PRO A 361 -2.68 -25.27 -5.62
N PHE A 362 -1.48 -25.54 -5.09
CA PHE A 362 -1.04 -26.90 -4.73
C PHE A 362 -0.85 -27.05 -3.23
N ARG A 363 -1.95 -26.93 -2.46
CA ARG A 363 -1.96 -27.04 -0.98
C ARG A 363 -1.39 -28.37 -0.44
N THR A 364 -1.20 -29.38 -1.29
CA THR A 364 -0.63 -30.67 -0.94
C THR A 364 0.90 -30.71 -1.01
N VAL A 365 1.56 -29.68 -1.55
CA VAL A 365 3.02 -29.62 -1.59
C VAL A 365 3.53 -29.12 -0.23
N SER A 366 4.18 -30.00 0.53
CA SER A 366 4.73 -29.67 1.84
C SER A 366 6.12 -29.03 1.72
N LEU A 367 6.18 -27.79 1.21
CA LEU A 367 7.42 -27.00 1.29
C LEU A 367 7.67 -26.56 2.75
N PRO A 368 8.94 -26.53 3.21
CA PRO A 368 9.26 -26.03 4.55
C PRO A 368 8.72 -24.61 4.79
N ASP A 369 7.85 -24.47 5.79
CA ASP A 369 7.19 -23.21 6.17
C ASP A 369 7.99 -22.39 7.20
N THR A 370 8.96 -23.02 7.88
CA THR A 370 9.81 -22.33 8.87
C THR A 370 10.54 -21.10 8.31
N PRO A 371 11.11 -21.11 7.09
CA PRO A 371 11.70 -19.93 6.49
C PRO A 371 10.69 -18.81 6.19
N ILE A 372 9.43 -19.15 5.89
CA ILE A 372 8.36 -18.18 5.63
C ILE A 372 8.04 -17.45 6.93
N ARG A 373 7.60 -18.20 7.95
CA ARG A 373 7.26 -17.68 9.29
C ARG A 373 8.36 -16.84 9.95
N ALA A 374 9.62 -17.15 9.66
CA ALA A 374 10.74 -16.40 10.19
C ALA A 374 10.92 -15.01 9.52
N LEU A 375 10.42 -14.78 8.30
CA LEU A 375 10.42 -13.46 7.65
C LEU A 375 9.10 -12.69 7.78
N ASP A 376 8.00 -13.34 8.20
CA ASP A 376 6.68 -12.69 8.40
C ASP A 376 6.76 -11.34 9.15
N PRO A 377 7.52 -11.19 10.25
CA PRO A 377 7.59 -9.92 10.98
C PRO A 377 8.16 -8.74 10.17
N PHE A 378 8.98 -9.03 9.15
CA PHE A 378 9.60 -8.02 8.32
C PHE A 378 8.75 -7.63 7.12
N ARG A 379 7.82 -8.52 6.71
CA ARG A 379 6.95 -8.32 5.55
C ARG A 379 7.73 -7.96 4.28
N ILE A 380 8.85 -8.65 4.05
CA ILE A 380 9.74 -8.50 2.89
C ILE A 380 9.66 -9.67 1.90
N SER A 381 8.79 -10.64 2.17
CA SER A 381 8.46 -11.78 1.31
C SER A 381 7.01 -12.12 1.56
N ASN A 382 6.10 -11.46 0.84
CA ASN A 382 4.67 -11.52 1.13
C ASN A 382 3.90 -12.24 0.04
N GLN A 383 2.82 -12.90 0.41
CA GLN A 383 1.76 -13.30 -0.50
C GLN A 383 0.79 -12.14 -0.81
N TYR A 384 0.29 -12.06 -2.04
CA TYR A 384 -0.69 -11.08 -2.51
C TYR A 384 -1.99 -11.74 -2.97
N GLY A 385 -3.11 -11.04 -2.77
CA GLY A 385 -4.43 -11.58 -3.10
C GLY A 385 -5.48 -10.48 -3.15
N LEU A 386 -5.31 -9.52 -4.04
CA LEU A 386 -6.17 -8.35 -4.12
C LEU A 386 -7.53 -8.71 -4.75
N PHE A 387 -8.61 -8.36 -4.06
CA PHE A 387 -10.01 -8.56 -4.50
C PHE A 387 -10.35 -10.04 -4.81
N ALA A 388 -9.87 -10.96 -3.98
CA ALA A 388 -10.19 -12.38 -4.10
C ALA A 388 -11.71 -12.65 -4.01
N VAL A 389 -12.37 -11.95 -3.09
CA VAL A 389 -13.83 -11.99 -2.87
C VAL A 389 -14.36 -10.57 -2.99
N MET A 390 -15.41 -10.41 -3.77
CA MET A 390 -16.04 -9.12 -4.03
C MET A 390 -17.01 -8.77 -2.90
N THR A 391 -16.95 -7.51 -2.46
CA THR A 391 -17.88 -6.97 -1.47
C THR A 391 -19.23 -6.71 -2.14
N ARG A 392 -20.31 -7.19 -1.52
CA ARG A 392 -21.70 -7.15 -2.04
C ARG A 392 -22.54 -5.96 -1.54
N GLY A 393 -21.88 -4.96 -0.96
CA GLY A 393 -22.51 -3.73 -0.53
C GLY A 393 -21.54 -2.77 0.13
N ARG A 394 -21.87 -1.48 0.12
CA ARG A 394 -21.10 -0.45 0.81
C ARG A 394 -21.71 -0.17 2.17
N TYR A 395 -21.02 -0.58 3.23
CA TYR A 395 -21.43 -0.31 4.60
C TYR A 395 -20.51 0.73 5.22
N GLU A 396 -21.09 1.69 5.94
CA GLU A 396 -20.36 2.80 6.54
C GLU A 396 -20.72 2.97 8.01
N ILE A 397 -19.69 2.91 8.86
CA ILE A 397 -19.80 3.20 10.29
C ILE A 397 -19.75 4.71 10.48
N GLU A 398 -20.72 5.26 11.22
CA GLU A 398 -20.81 6.67 11.56
C GLU A 398 -20.81 6.85 13.08
N PHE A 399 -19.90 7.67 13.59
CA PHE A 399 -19.85 8.04 15.01
C PHE A 399 -20.74 9.25 15.28
N GLN A 400 -21.51 9.19 16.35
CA GLN A 400 -22.40 10.26 16.78
C GLN A 400 -22.25 10.53 18.28
N GLY A 401 -22.23 11.79 18.67
CA GLY A 401 -22.25 12.23 20.06
C GLY A 401 -23.61 12.81 20.46
N SER A 402 -23.92 12.81 21.75
CA SER A 402 -25.15 13.37 22.31
C SER A 402 -24.95 13.81 23.77
N ASP A 403 -25.65 14.86 24.19
CA ASP A 403 -25.71 15.32 25.58
C ASP A 403 -26.94 14.80 26.34
N ASP A 404 -28.00 14.41 25.62
CA ASP A 404 -29.32 14.04 26.16
C ASP A 404 -29.76 12.60 25.82
N ASN A 405 -28.95 11.87 25.04
CA ASN A 405 -29.25 10.54 24.51
C ASN A 405 -30.46 10.48 23.54
N LEU A 406 -30.95 11.63 23.09
CA LEU A 406 -32.10 11.77 22.19
C LEU A 406 -31.68 12.43 20.87
N SER A 407 -30.96 13.54 20.96
CA SER A 407 -30.46 14.34 19.86
C SER A 407 -29.02 13.94 19.56
N TRP A 408 -28.77 13.46 18.35
CA TRP A 408 -27.46 12.92 17.95
C TRP A 408 -26.82 13.77 16.87
N ILE A 409 -25.56 14.13 17.10
CA ILE A 409 -24.75 14.92 16.16
C ILE A 409 -23.61 14.05 15.65
N GLU A 410 -23.51 13.93 14.34
CA GLU A 410 -22.46 13.16 13.66
C GLU A 410 -21.09 13.81 13.75
N TYR A 411 -20.05 13.00 13.95
CA TYR A 411 -18.67 13.42 13.77
C TYR A 411 -18.33 13.37 12.27
N PRO A 412 -17.99 14.50 11.63
CA PRO A 412 -17.78 14.53 10.19
C PRO A 412 -16.44 13.90 9.80
N PHE A 413 -16.45 12.98 8.84
CA PHE A 413 -15.24 12.36 8.29
C PHE A 413 -14.54 13.25 7.25
N ARG A 414 -13.23 13.03 7.08
CA ARG A 414 -12.42 13.76 6.09
C ARG A 414 -12.55 13.17 4.69
N TYR A 415 -12.57 11.83 4.59
CA TYR A 415 -12.37 11.14 3.31
C TYR A 415 -13.51 10.20 2.93
N LYS A 416 -14.27 9.68 3.90
CA LYS A 416 -15.45 8.84 3.64
C LYS A 416 -16.67 9.65 3.20
N PRO A 417 -17.61 9.03 2.46
CA PRO A 417 -18.91 9.63 2.18
C PRO A 417 -19.73 9.77 3.47
N GLN A 418 -20.39 10.92 3.63
CA GLN A 418 -21.28 11.19 4.75
C GLN A 418 -22.39 12.16 4.32
N ALA A 419 -21.99 13.35 3.87
CA ALA A 419 -22.90 14.29 3.21
C ALA A 419 -23.30 13.75 1.83
N LEU A 420 -24.61 13.56 1.60
CA LEU A 420 -25.13 12.90 0.40
C LEU A 420 -24.89 13.68 -0.90
N ASN A 421 -24.76 15.01 -0.80
CA ASN A 421 -24.49 15.92 -1.89
C ASN A 421 -22.99 16.11 -2.18
N GLU A 422 -22.10 15.60 -1.35
CA GLU A 422 -20.66 15.63 -1.60
C GLU A 422 -20.25 14.51 -2.56
N ARG A 423 -19.49 14.88 -3.60
CA ARG A 423 -18.92 13.90 -4.52
C ARG A 423 -17.79 13.11 -3.86
N PRO A 424 -17.63 11.81 -4.17
CA PRO A 424 -16.41 11.09 -3.83
C PRO A 424 -15.19 11.77 -4.47
N ARG A 425 -14.02 11.75 -3.81
CA ARG A 425 -12.82 12.45 -4.31
C ARG A 425 -11.69 11.47 -4.61
N ILE A 426 -10.59 12.02 -5.14
CA ILE A 426 -9.35 11.28 -5.38
C ILE A 426 -8.37 11.73 -4.29
N TYR A 427 -7.96 10.78 -3.47
CA TYR A 427 -7.05 10.95 -2.34
C TYR A 427 -5.73 10.22 -2.59
N ALA A 428 -5.78 9.07 -3.27
CA ALA A 428 -4.60 8.30 -3.61
C ALA A 428 -3.58 9.18 -4.37
N PRO A 429 -2.27 9.09 -4.07
CA PRO A 429 -1.59 8.07 -3.25
C PRO A 429 -1.60 8.32 -1.73
N TYR A 430 -2.30 9.34 -1.22
CA TYR A 430 -2.48 9.53 0.23
C TYR A 430 -3.31 8.38 0.82
N GLN A 431 -2.91 7.87 1.99
CA GLN A 431 -3.60 6.76 2.66
C GLN A 431 -4.28 7.23 3.95
N PRO A 432 -5.60 7.45 3.93
CA PRO A 432 -6.37 7.77 5.14
C PRO A 432 -6.70 6.49 5.93
N ARG A 433 -5.75 6.02 6.74
CA ARG A 433 -5.81 4.71 7.43
C ARG A 433 -7.00 4.58 8.37
N PHE A 434 -7.37 5.65 9.07
CA PHE A 434 -8.54 5.63 9.94
C PHE A 434 -9.83 5.35 9.16
N ASP A 435 -10.12 6.20 8.16
CA ASP A 435 -11.26 6.05 7.27
C ASP A 435 -11.30 4.68 6.55
N TRP A 436 -10.12 4.20 6.13
CA TRP A 436 -9.97 2.92 5.45
C TRP A 436 -10.27 1.73 6.36
N ASN A 437 -9.79 1.76 7.61
CA ASN A 437 -10.07 0.68 8.56
C ASN A 437 -11.54 0.60 8.92
N LEU A 438 -12.25 1.72 8.97
CA LEU A 438 -13.70 1.70 9.19
C LEU A 438 -14.46 1.03 8.03
N TRP A 439 -13.91 1.03 6.80
CA TRP A 439 -14.48 0.26 5.69
C TRP A 439 -14.27 -1.26 5.88
N PHE A 440 -13.11 -1.69 6.40
CA PHE A 440 -12.91 -3.11 6.72
C PHE A 440 -13.77 -3.54 7.91
N ALA A 441 -13.83 -2.71 8.95
CA ALA A 441 -14.63 -2.98 10.14
C ALA A 441 -16.11 -3.14 9.79
N SER A 442 -16.65 -2.34 8.87
CA SER A 442 -18.07 -2.41 8.49
C SER A 442 -18.49 -3.69 7.78
N LEU A 443 -17.55 -4.56 7.40
CA LEU A 443 -17.81 -5.87 6.80
C LEU A 443 -17.94 -6.99 7.85
N GLY A 444 -17.62 -6.70 9.11
CA GLY A 444 -17.65 -7.65 10.21
C GLY A 444 -18.41 -7.12 11.42
N ASP A 445 -18.26 -7.82 12.55
CA ASP A 445 -18.88 -7.43 13.82
C ASP A 445 -17.96 -6.53 14.65
N TRP A 446 -18.55 -5.70 15.50
CA TRP A 446 -17.83 -4.79 16.39
C TRP A 446 -16.96 -5.53 17.42
N GLU A 447 -17.36 -6.74 17.83
CA GLU A 447 -16.61 -7.58 18.77
C GLU A 447 -15.22 -7.95 18.22
N GLN A 448 -15.14 -8.17 16.90
CA GLN A 448 -13.91 -8.50 16.19
C GLN A 448 -13.13 -7.24 15.75
N ASN A 449 -13.74 -6.06 15.85
CA ASN A 449 -13.20 -4.79 15.36
C ASN A 449 -13.14 -3.74 16.48
N GLN A 450 -12.21 -3.95 17.42
CA GLN A 450 -12.06 -3.13 18.64
C GLN A 450 -11.73 -1.66 18.36
N ILE A 451 -11.26 -1.30 17.16
CA ILE A 451 -11.04 0.10 16.73
C ILE A 451 -12.30 0.95 16.97
N VAL A 452 -13.50 0.41 16.75
CA VAL A 452 -14.75 1.16 16.84
C VAL A 452 -15.10 1.55 18.28
N PRO A 453 -15.28 0.60 19.23
CA PRO A 453 -15.53 0.95 20.62
C PRO A 453 -14.40 1.78 21.24
N LEU A 454 -13.14 1.48 20.92
CA LEU A 454 -12.00 2.29 21.39
C LEU A 454 -12.08 3.72 20.86
N THR A 455 -12.50 3.94 19.61
CA THR A 455 -12.73 5.30 19.09
C THR A 455 -13.85 6.00 19.88
N GLN A 456 -14.95 5.31 20.22
CA GLN A 456 -16.04 5.91 21.00
C GLN A 456 -15.55 6.39 22.38
N GLU A 457 -14.72 5.59 23.07
CA GLU A 457 -14.10 5.98 24.33
C GLU A 457 -13.28 7.27 24.19
N ARG A 458 -12.46 7.36 23.13
CA ARG A 458 -11.61 8.54 22.87
C ARG A 458 -12.43 9.79 22.54
N LEU A 459 -13.59 9.63 21.90
CA LEU A 459 -14.52 10.71 21.62
C LEU A 459 -15.22 11.21 22.90
N LEU A 460 -15.57 10.30 23.83
CA LEU A 460 -16.07 10.68 25.16
C LEU A 460 -15.01 11.42 26.00
N ASP A 461 -13.74 11.13 25.78
CA ASP A 461 -12.61 11.85 26.38
C ASP A 461 -12.30 13.18 25.67
N ASN A 462 -12.88 13.41 24.50
CA ASN A 462 -12.55 14.53 23.62
C ASN A 462 -11.03 14.58 23.30
N ASP A 463 -10.43 13.41 23.07
CA ASP A 463 -8.98 13.29 22.86
C ASP A 463 -8.54 14.05 21.60
N PRO A 464 -7.61 15.00 21.70
CA PRO A 464 -7.24 15.86 20.58
C PRO A 464 -6.54 15.11 19.44
N ASP A 465 -5.78 14.06 19.74
CA ASP A 465 -5.04 13.29 18.73
C ASP A 465 -5.99 12.41 17.91
N VAL A 466 -7.04 11.86 18.52
CA VAL A 466 -8.09 11.10 17.82
C VAL A 466 -9.04 12.04 17.07
N LEU A 467 -9.41 13.19 17.64
CA LEU A 467 -10.24 14.17 16.95
C LEU A 467 -9.59 14.75 15.69
N GLU A 468 -8.25 14.78 15.61
CA GLU A 468 -7.51 15.19 14.42
C GLU A 468 -7.81 14.30 13.19
N LEU A 469 -8.19 13.03 13.43
CA LEU A 469 -8.60 12.08 12.38
C LEU A 469 -9.94 12.47 11.74
N PHE A 470 -10.80 13.21 12.45
CA PHE A 470 -12.07 13.73 11.95
C PHE A 470 -11.88 15.11 11.27
N ARG A 471 -12.87 15.51 10.46
CA ARG A 471 -12.87 16.81 9.77
C ARG A 471 -13.04 17.96 10.76
N SER A 472 -13.87 17.78 11.78
CA SER A 472 -14.10 18.75 12.85
C SER A 472 -14.69 18.08 14.09
N ASN A 473 -14.60 18.76 15.24
CA ASN A 473 -15.23 18.33 16.49
C ASN A 473 -16.54 19.11 16.75
N PRO A 474 -17.72 18.47 16.70
CA PRO A 474 -18.99 19.12 17.05
C PRO A 474 -19.14 19.43 18.55
N PHE A 475 -18.32 18.81 19.42
CA PHE A 475 -18.35 18.93 20.88
C PHE A 475 -17.09 19.64 21.41
N ALA A 476 -16.71 20.75 20.77
CA ALA A 476 -15.45 21.46 21.06
C ALA A 476 -15.41 22.13 22.45
N GLN A 477 -16.56 22.50 23.00
CA GLN A 477 -16.64 23.18 24.31
C GLN A 477 -16.67 22.20 25.47
N THR A 478 -17.51 21.18 25.37
CA THR A 478 -17.69 20.12 26.37
C THR A 478 -17.77 18.78 25.66
N PRO A 479 -17.04 17.74 26.15
CA PRO A 479 -17.19 16.38 25.62
C PRO A 479 -18.65 15.93 25.67
N PRO A 480 -19.12 15.12 24.69
CA PRO A 480 -20.47 14.58 24.74
C PRO A 480 -20.63 13.64 25.94
N ARG A 481 -21.86 13.52 26.46
CA ARG A 481 -22.16 12.53 27.51
C ARG A 481 -22.28 11.12 26.97
N TYR A 482 -22.73 10.98 25.73
CA TYR A 482 -23.00 9.71 25.07
C TYR A 482 -22.34 9.67 23.70
N VAL A 483 -21.76 8.53 23.33
CA VAL A 483 -21.24 8.29 21.98
C VAL A 483 -21.73 6.94 21.49
N ARG A 484 -22.31 6.91 20.28
CA ARG A 484 -22.72 5.68 19.59
C ARG A 484 -22.04 5.57 18.23
N ALA A 485 -21.93 4.35 17.73
CA ALA A 485 -21.63 4.09 16.32
C ALA A 485 -22.82 3.41 15.65
N VAL A 486 -23.23 3.92 14.50
CA VAL A 486 -24.33 3.38 13.69
C VAL A 486 -23.82 2.88 12.36
N LEU A 487 -24.53 1.91 11.77
CA LEU A 487 -24.22 1.35 10.46
C LEU A 487 -25.23 1.83 9.42
N TRP A 488 -24.70 2.36 8.33
CA TRP A 488 -25.46 2.75 7.16
C TRP A 488 -25.09 1.86 5.97
N GLN A 489 -26.06 1.51 5.14
CA GLN A 489 -25.79 1.03 3.79
C GLN A 489 -25.86 2.20 2.81
N TYR A 490 -24.87 2.31 1.95
CA TYR A 490 -24.75 3.35 0.93
C TYR A 490 -24.84 2.75 -0.47
N TRP A 491 -25.35 3.55 -1.39
CA TRP A 491 -25.29 3.29 -2.82
C TRP A 491 -25.00 4.58 -3.56
N PHE A 492 -24.39 4.44 -4.74
CA PHE A 492 -24.45 5.52 -5.70
C PHE A 492 -25.90 5.78 -6.10
N THR A 493 -26.22 7.07 -6.25
CA THR A 493 -27.48 7.48 -6.89
C THR A 493 -27.45 7.12 -8.36
N SER A 494 -28.63 6.86 -8.94
CA SER A 494 -28.80 6.84 -10.38
C SER A 494 -28.57 8.23 -10.99
N ILE A 495 -28.27 8.28 -12.29
CA ILE A 495 -28.15 9.55 -13.05
C ILE A 495 -29.40 10.42 -12.88
N ARG A 496 -30.60 9.80 -12.85
CA ARG A 496 -31.87 10.52 -12.66
C ARG A 496 -31.97 11.11 -11.26
N GLU A 497 -31.72 10.33 -10.21
CA GLU A 497 -31.74 10.80 -8.82
C GLU A 497 -30.72 11.92 -8.59
N LYS A 498 -29.52 11.79 -9.15
CA LYS A 498 -28.49 12.82 -9.11
C LYS A 498 -28.96 14.13 -9.73
N GLY A 499 -29.64 14.04 -10.88
CA GLY A 499 -30.21 15.20 -11.58
C GLY A 499 -31.34 15.90 -10.80
N THR A 500 -32.18 15.14 -10.09
CA THR A 500 -33.33 15.72 -9.36
C THR A 500 -32.99 16.20 -7.95
N THR A 501 -32.11 15.49 -7.25
CA THR A 501 -31.81 15.78 -5.83
C THR A 501 -30.49 16.53 -5.64
N GLY A 502 -29.59 16.48 -6.61
CA GLY A 502 -28.21 16.93 -6.45
C GLY A 502 -27.35 16.00 -5.59
N ASN A 503 -27.87 14.86 -5.10
CA ASN A 503 -27.11 13.92 -4.28
C ASN A 503 -26.29 12.95 -5.12
N TRP A 504 -25.06 12.66 -4.70
CA TRP A 504 -24.25 11.57 -5.25
C TRP A 504 -24.59 10.23 -4.62
N TRP A 505 -25.07 10.27 -3.38
CA TRP A 505 -25.30 9.11 -2.54
C TRP A 505 -26.75 8.99 -2.10
N ARG A 506 -27.23 7.76 -1.98
CA ARG A 506 -28.40 7.42 -1.18
C ARG A 506 -27.95 6.47 -0.07
N ARG A 507 -28.57 6.58 1.10
CA ARG A 507 -28.23 5.73 2.26
C ARG A 507 -29.46 5.27 3.02
N GLN A 508 -29.33 4.15 3.70
CA GLN A 508 -30.33 3.59 4.60
C GLN A 508 -29.68 3.23 5.94
N LEU A 509 -30.30 3.64 7.05
CA LEU A 509 -29.83 3.28 8.38
C LEU A 509 -30.18 1.81 8.62
N LEU A 510 -29.17 0.99 8.93
CA LEU A 510 -29.38 -0.41 9.27
C LEU A 510 -29.58 -0.60 10.77
N GLY A 511 -28.93 0.23 11.59
CA GLY A 511 -29.08 0.19 13.04
C GLY A 511 -27.81 0.61 13.75
N GLN A 512 -27.73 0.24 15.02
CA GLN A 512 -26.57 0.47 15.87
C GLN A 512 -25.51 -0.60 15.57
N TYR A 513 -24.25 -0.18 15.37
CA TYR A 513 -23.14 -1.08 15.05
C TYR A 513 -22.45 -1.63 16.29
N SER A 514 -22.16 -0.76 17.26
CA SER A 514 -21.50 -1.10 18.53
C SER A 514 -22.27 -0.50 19.72
N PRO A 515 -22.02 -0.93 20.96
CA PRO A 515 -22.71 -0.40 22.12
C PRO A 515 -22.62 1.13 22.24
N THR A 516 -23.69 1.78 22.68
CA THR A 516 -23.68 3.20 23.03
C THR A 516 -22.97 3.33 24.36
N LEU A 517 -21.91 4.14 24.38
CA LEU A 517 -21.06 4.33 25.54
C LEU A 517 -21.37 5.65 26.23
N SER A 518 -21.27 5.66 27.56
CA SER A 518 -21.28 6.84 28.42
C SER A 518 -20.10 6.78 29.38
N ARG A 519 -19.69 7.92 29.92
CA ARG A 519 -18.78 7.93 31.07
C ARG A 519 -19.60 7.81 32.37
N GLY A 520 -19.31 6.80 33.17
CA GLY A 520 -19.88 6.60 34.50
C GLY A 520 -19.34 7.59 35.54
N ALA A 521 -19.96 7.64 36.70
CA ALA A 521 -19.55 8.53 37.80
C ALA A 521 -18.17 8.16 38.39
N ASP A 522 -17.73 6.91 38.21
CA ASP A 522 -16.41 6.43 38.61
C ASP A 522 -15.32 6.72 37.55
N GLY A 523 -15.68 7.41 36.46
CA GLY A 523 -14.80 7.75 35.36
C GLY A 523 -14.57 6.61 34.34
N LYS A 524 -15.19 5.44 34.52
CA LYS A 524 -15.10 4.34 33.56
C LYS A 524 -16.12 4.50 32.44
N PHE A 525 -15.93 3.77 31.36
CA PHE A 525 -16.88 3.70 30.26
C PHE A 525 -17.91 2.60 30.55
N GLU A 526 -19.19 2.94 30.36
CA GLU A 526 -20.32 2.05 30.57
C GLU A 526 -21.15 1.94 29.28
N ALA A 527 -21.54 0.72 28.93
CA ALA A 527 -22.48 0.47 27.83
C ALA A 527 -23.91 0.69 28.33
N ILE A 528 -24.58 1.70 27.78
CA ILE A 528 -25.95 2.06 28.17
C ILE A 528 -27.03 1.50 27.23
N ALA A 529 -26.63 1.13 26.01
CA ALA A 529 -27.49 0.46 25.04
C ALA A 529 -26.66 -0.46 24.14
N TRP A 530 -27.09 -1.72 24.04
CA TRP A 530 -26.43 -2.73 23.21
C TRP A 530 -27.01 -2.76 21.79
N PRO A 531 -26.19 -3.04 20.76
CA PRO A 531 -26.69 -3.13 19.39
C PRO A 531 -27.67 -4.32 19.26
N GLY A 532 -28.72 -4.12 18.47
CA GLY A 532 -29.60 -5.21 18.05
C GLY A 532 -28.96 -6.07 16.96
N THR A 533 -29.66 -7.11 16.51
CA THR A 533 -29.20 -7.92 15.37
C THR A 533 -29.23 -7.09 14.09
N LEU A 534 -28.06 -6.83 13.50
CA LEU A 534 -27.96 -6.22 12.18
C LEU A 534 -28.34 -7.21 11.08
N PRO A 535 -28.88 -6.73 9.93
CA PRO A 535 -29.08 -7.57 8.77
C PRO A 535 -27.76 -8.24 8.36
N ARG A 536 -27.81 -9.50 7.95
CA ARG A 536 -26.61 -10.16 7.41
C ARG A 536 -26.15 -9.40 6.17
N HIS A 537 -24.83 -9.17 6.07
CA HIS A 537 -24.20 -8.80 4.83
C HIS A 537 -24.36 -10.00 3.87
N GLU A 538 -25.25 -9.90 2.89
CA GLU A 538 -25.48 -10.97 1.88
C GLU A 538 -24.36 -11.05 0.85
#